data_AF-A0A0F9GXV6-F1
#
_entry.id   AF-A0A0F9GXV6-F1
#
_cell.length_a   1.000
_cell.length_b   1.000
_cell.length_c   1.000
_cell.angle_alpha   90.00
_cell.angle_beta   90.00
_cell.angle_gamma   90.00
#
_symmetry.space_group_name_H-M   'P 1'
#
loop_
_entity.id
_entity.type
_entity.pdbx_description
1 polymer ?
#
loop_
_entity_poly.entity_id
_entity_poly.type
_entity_poly.pdbx_seq_one_letter_code
_entity_poly.pdbx_strand_id
1 'polypeptide(L)' 'MNSYLAVEMIEGLIETESEEQMIEAWQFLIDAGLVWSLQGFFGRTAQSLIEQGVCHAA' A
#
# COMPACT_ATOMS: atom_id res chain seq x y z
N MET A 1 -8.91 -3.47 7.77
CA MET A 1 -7.68 -4.20 7.38
C MET A 1 -6.63 -4.05 8.47
N ASN A 2 -5.66 -4.97 8.58
CA ASN A 2 -4.50 -4.81 9.46
C ASN A 2 -3.21 -4.81 8.60
N SER A 3 -2.10 -4.38 9.19
CA SER A 3 -0.83 -4.20 8.47
C SER A 3 -0.31 -5.48 7.84
N TYR A 4 -0.49 -6.63 8.50
CA TYR A 4 -0.07 -7.92 7.99
C TYR A 4 -0.82 -8.28 6.70
N LEU A 5 -2.15 -8.16 6.72
CA LEU A 5 -3.01 -8.43 5.57
C LEU A 5 -2.70 -7.49 4.39
N ALA A 6 -2.52 -6.19 4.66
CA ALA A 6 -2.20 -5.22 3.61
C ALA A 6 -0.86 -5.52 2.93
N VAL A 7 0.15 -5.96 3.70
CA VAL A 7 1.44 -6.39 3.16
C VAL A 7 1.26 -7.65 2.31
N GLU A 8 0.55 -8.68 2.79
CA GLU A 8 0.32 -9.90 2.01
C GLU A 8 -0.42 -9.63 0.68
N MET A 9 -1.39 -8.71 0.69
CA MET A 9 -2.07 -8.28 -0.54
C MET A 9 -1.09 -7.63 -1.52
N ILE A 10 -0.28 -6.68 -1.05
CA ILE A 10 0.65 -5.91 -1.89
C ILE A 10 1.78 -6.79 -2.45
N GLU A 11 2.25 -7.76 -1.67
CA GLU A 11 3.25 -8.72 -2.10
C GLU A 11 2.68 -9.81 -3.02
N GLY A 12 1.35 -9.83 -3.23
CA GLY A 12 0.67 -10.84 -4.05
C GLY A 12 0.67 -12.24 -3.42
N LEU A 13 0.79 -12.32 -2.08
CA LEU A 13 0.73 -13.58 -1.33
C LEU A 13 -0.71 -14.04 -1.11
N ILE A 14 -1.66 -13.12 -1.19
CA ILE A 14 -3.09 -13.40 -1.22
C ILE A 14 -3.75 -12.65 -2.37
N GLU A 15 -4.84 -13.22 -2.90
CA GLU A 15 -5.61 -12.59 -3.95
C GLU A 15 -6.39 -11.39 -3.43
N THR A 16 -6.38 -10.31 -4.19
CA THR A 16 -7.31 -9.19 -4.04
C THR A 16 -8.50 -9.39 -4.96
N GLU A 17 -9.70 -9.04 -4.48
CA GLU A 17 -10.95 -9.14 -5.24
C GLU A 17 -11.08 -8.06 -6.30
N SER A 18 -10.38 -6.93 -6.15
CA SER A 18 -10.38 -5.83 -7.12
C SER A 18 -9.14 -4.93 -7.04
N GLU A 19 -8.98 -4.07 -8.03
CA GLU A 19 -7.98 -2.99 -8.01
C GLU A 19 -8.23 -1.99 -6.87
N GLU A 20 -9.49 -1.70 -6.53
CA GLU A 20 -9.80 -0.81 -5.40
C GLU A 20 -9.30 -1.38 -4.08
N GLN A 21 -9.42 -2.70 -3.86
CA GLN A 21 -8.89 -3.34 -2.65
C GLN A 21 -7.37 -3.20 -2.57
N MET A 22 -6.69 -3.22 -3.72
CA MET A 22 -5.25 -3.00 -3.76
C MET A 22 -4.89 -1.55 -3.41
N ILE A 23 -5.65 -0.57 -3.92
CA ILE A 23 -5.47 0.84 -3.59
C ILE A 23 -5.74 1.08 -2.09
N GLU A 24 -6.76 0.46 -1.52
CA GLU A 24 -7.06 0.54 -0.08
C GLU A 24 -5.93 -0.02 0.78
N ALA A 25 -5.28 -1.11 0.36
CA ALA A 25 -4.13 -1.66 1.07
C ALA A 25 -2.92 -0.71 1.05
N TRP A 26 -2.66 -0.09 -0.10
CA TRP A 26 -1.63 0.94 -0.21
C TRP A 26 -1.94 2.15 0.68
N GLN A 27 -3.15 2.70 0.59
CA GLN A 27 -3.56 3.85 1.40
C GLN A 27 -3.47 3.54 2.89
N PHE A 28 -3.92 2.36 3.32
CA PHE A 28 -3.84 1.93 4.71
C PHE A 28 -2.39 1.91 5.25
N LEU A 29 -1.42 1.40 4.47
CA LEU A 29 -0.02 1.38 4.89
C LEU A 29 0.63 2.77 4.84
N ILE A 30 0.18 3.65 3.95
CA ILE A 30 0.61 5.06 3.88
C ILE A 30 0.15 5.81 5.13
N ASP A 31 -1.14 5.71 5.48
CA ASP A 31 -1.73 6.35 6.65
C ASP A 31 -1.08 5.87 7.95
N ALA A 32 -0.71 4.58 8.02
CA ALA A 32 0.02 4.00 9.14
C ALA A 32 1.51 4.37 9.18
N GLY A 33 2.04 5.04 8.14
CA GLY A 33 3.46 5.36 7.99
C GLY A 33 4.38 4.15 7.75
N LEU A 34 3.80 2.96 7.54
CA LEU A 34 4.56 1.70 7.45
C LEU A 34 5.33 1.57 6.16
N VAL A 35 4.83 2.15 5.05
CA VAL A 35 5.52 2.12 3.76
C VAL A 35 6.93 2.71 3.80
N TRP A 36 7.21 3.59 4.78
CA TRP A 36 8.50 4.24 4.98
C TRP A 36 9.48 3.42 5.85
N SER A 37 8.97 2.39 6.54
CA SER A 37 9.76 1.50 7.41
C SER A 37 9.94 0.10 6.83
N LEU A 38 9.16 -0.25 5.80
CA LEU A 38 9.24 -1.53 5.10
C LEU A 38 10.34 -1.54 4.02
N GLN A 39 10.57 -2.70 3.40
CA GLN A 39 11.55 -2.85 2.32
C GLN A 39 11.33 -1.80 1.22
N GLY A 40 12.42 -1.32 0.60
CA GLY A 40 12.42 -0.08 -0.19
C GLY A 40 11.44 -0.04 -1.37
N PHE A 41 10.91 -1.17 -1.83
CA PHE A 41 9.79 -1.21 -2.78
C PHE A 41 8.57 -0.45 -2.26
N PHE A 42 8.18 -0.62 -1.00
CA PHE A 42 6.98 0.01 -0.45
C PHE A 42 7.04 1.53 -0.50
N GLY A 43 8.13 2.13 -0.02
CA GLY A 43 8.29 3.58 -0.02
C GLY A 43 8.32 4.17 -1.44
N ARG A 44 9.05 3.55 -2.38
CA ARG A 44 9.12 4.04 -3.77
C ARG A 44 7.77 3.93 -4.49
N THR A 45 7.05 2.84 -4.28
CA THR A 45 5.73 2.64 -4.90
C THR A 45 4.70 3.57 -4.28
N ALA A 46 4.67 3.71 -2.95
CA ALA A 46 3.81 4.66 -2.26
C ALA A 46 4.02 6.10 -2.75
N GLN A 47 5.28 6.52 -2.91
CA GLN A 47 5.60 7.84 -3.47
C GLN A 47 5.03 8.00 -4.89
N SER A 48 5.24 7.01 -5.76
CA SER A 48 4.72 7.03 -7.13
C SER A 48 3.18 7.09 -7.19
N LEU A 49 2.50 6.35 -6.31
CA LEU A 49 1.03 6.36 -6.23
C LEU A 49 0.48 7.71 -5.76
N ILE A 50 1.17 8.39 -4.83
CA ILE A 50 0.82 9.74 -4.38
C ILE A 50 1.03 10.75 -5.50
N GLU A 51 2.15 10.67 -6.22
CA GLU A 51 2.46 11.56 -7.35
C GLU A 51 1.45 11.40 -8.51
N GLN A 52 0.90 10.20 -8.70
CA GLN A 52 -0.14 9.91 -9.68
C GLN A 52 -1.55 10.29 -9.23
N GLY A 53 -1.74 10.68 -7.96
CA GLY A 53 -3.06 10.98 -7.39
C GLY A 53 -3.95 9.76 -7.15
N VAL A 54 -3.36 8.56 -7.13
CA VAL A 54 -4.06 7.29 -6.80
C VAL A 54 -4.21 7.14 -5.29
N CYS A 55 -3.21 7.58 -4.53
CA CYS A 55 -3.24 7.67 -3.08
C CYS A 55 -2.92 9.10 -2.63
N HIS A 56 -3.08 9.39 -1.34
CA HIS A 56 -2.66 10.64 -0.73
C HIS A 56 -1.65 10.41 0.40
N ALA A 57 -0.81 11.41 0.67
CA ALA A 57 0.04 11.41 1.86
C ALA A 57 -0.82 11.41 3.14
N ALA A 58 -0.24 10.88 4.24
CA ALA A 58 -0.84 10.86 5.56
C ALA A 58 -0.92 12.25 6.21
#